data_AF-A0A6L7SQY2-F1
#
_entry.id   AF-A0A6L7SQY2-F1
#
_cell.length_a   1.000
_cell.length_b   1.000
_cell.length_c   1.000
_cell.angle_alpha   90.00
_cell.angle_beta   90.00
_cell.angle_gamma   90.00
#
_symmetry.space_group_name_H-M   'P 1'
#
loop_
_entity.id
_entity.type
_entity.pdbx_description
1 polymer ?
#
loop_
_entity_poly.entity_id
_entity_poly.type
_entity_poly.pdbx_seq_one_letter_code
_entity_poly.pdbx_strand_id
1 'polypeptide(L)'
;MKRREFNFRLASITGFGVGIASGLMPISVLANWPTAAFDTETTEDAANALFGESGMIETDAITFKAPDIAENGRVVPVNINVGLNNIEEIALMVPENPAPLVSTFVMSNQSNVAVGTRIKMGKTSPLVAVVKADGKVYTASSKEIKVTIGGCGG
;
A
#
# COMPACT_ATOMS: atom_id res chain seq x y z
N MET A 1 -11.97 -3.19 73.09
CA MET A 1 -10.73 -2.86 72.33
C MET A 1 -10.82 -3.60 71.00
N LYS A 2 -11.22 -3.01 69.87
CA LYS A 2 -10.50 -2.09 68.95
C LYS A 2 -9.16 -2.65 68.41
N ARG A 3 -9.05 -2.64 67.06
CA ARG A 3 -7.87 -2.73 66.16
C ARG A 3 -7.54 -4.16 65.67
N ARG A 4 -7.44 -4.50 64.38
CA ARG A 4 -7.34 -3.74 63.12
C ARG A 4 -7.61 -4.72 61.95
N GLU A 5 -8.74 -4.57 61.26
CA GLU A 5 -8.81 -4.91 59.84
C GLU A 5 -8.34 -3.69 59.05
N PHE A 6 -7.05 -3.65 58.70
CA PHE A 6 -6.51 -2.67 57.75
C PHE A 6 -5.09 -3.13 57.41
N ASN A 7 -4.88 -3.60 56.18
CA ASN A 7 -3.61 -3.59 55.40
C ASN A 7 -3.46 -4.78 54.43
N PHE A 8 -4.47 -5.07 53.60
CA PHE A 8 -4.27 -6.00 52.47
C PHE A 8 -4.75 -5.46 51.11
N ARG A 9 -4.95 -4.15 50.94
CA ARG A 9 -5.47 -3.58 49.66
C ARG A 9 -4.73 -2.34 49.12
N LEU A 10 -3.47 -2.09 49.48
CA LEU A 10 -2.79 -0.82 49.14
C LEU A 10 -1.40 -0.97 48.51
N ALA A 11 -1.15 -2.03 47.74
CA ALA A 11 0.14 -2.24 47.05
C ALA A 11 0.02 -2.49 45.54
N SER A 12 -0.95 -1.88 44.84
CA SER A 12 -1.14 -2.16 43.40
C SER A 12 -1.55 -0.98 42.51
N ILE A 13 -1.29 0.28 42.87
CA ILE A 13 -1.68 1.43 42.00
C ILE A 13 -0.52 2.41 41.68
N THR A 14 0.59 2.40 42.42
CA THR A 14 1.68 3.39 42.24
C THR A 14 2.65 3.12 41.09
N GLY A 15 2.47 2.05 40.31
CA GLY A 15 3.33 1.72 39.16
C GLY A 15 2.87 2.30 37.82
N PHE A 16 1.60 2.71 37.69
CA PHE A 16 1.04 3.17 36.40
C PHE A 16 1.05 4.69 36.22
N GLY A 17 1.22 5.48 37.27
CA GLY A 17 1.08 6.95 37.21
C GLY A 17 2.28 7.70 36.63
N VAL A 18 3.48 7.12 36.63
CA VAL A 18 4.71 7.82 36.22
C VAL A 18 5.05 7.59 34.74
N GLY A 19 4.58 6.48 34.14
CA GLY A 19 4.85 6.18 32.72
C GLY A 19 4.16 7.13 31.73
N ILE A 20 3.05 7.75 32.12
CA ILE A 20 2.28 8.66 31.26
C ILE A 20 2.93 10.05 31.19
N ALA A 21 3.57 10.51 32.28
CA ALA A 21 4.22 11.81 32.33
C ALA A 21 5.62 11.84 31.67
N SER A 22 6.26 10.67 31.51
CA SER A 22 7.62 10.58 30.95
C SER A 22 7.68 10.37 29.42
N GLY A 23 6.57 10.43 28.69
CA GLY A 23 6.59 10.30 27.21
C GLY A 23 7.24 9.01 26.69
N LEU A 24 7.42 8.00 27.55
CA LEU A 24 8.11 6.73 27.28
C LEU A 24 7.12 5.60 26.93
N MET A 25 5.89 5.96 26.56
CA MET A 25 5.08 5.02 25.77
C MET A 25 5.64 5.10 24.35
N PRO A 26 6.17 4.01 23.77
CA PRO A 26 6.45 4.03 22.35
C PRO A 26 5.12 4.40 21.70
N ILE A 27 5.09 5.55 21.02
CA ILE A 27 4.07 5.82 20.03
C ILE A 27 4.32 4.74 18.99
N SER A 28 3.70 3.57 19.17
CA SER A 28 3.48 2.65 18.08
C SER A 28 2.67 3.49 17.11
N VAL A 29 3.38 4.07 16.15
CA VAL A 29 2.78 4.74 15.01
C VAL A 29 1.99 3.64 14.36
N LEU A 30 0.69 3.57 14.68
CA LEU A 30 -0.29 2.75 14.02
C LEU A 30 -0.49 3.34 12.63
N ALA A 31 0.58 3.37 11.83
CA ALA A 31 0.42 3.32 10.40
C ALA A 31 -0.30 2.00 10.17
N ASN A 32 -1.58 2.09 9.79
CA ASN A 32 -2.42 0.97 9.38
C ASN A 32 -1.77 0.32 8.15
N TRP A 33 -0.69 -0.43 8.37
CA TRP A 33 0.06 -1.12 7.34
C TRP A 33 -0.89 -2.12 6.72
N PRO A 34 -1.19 -2.04 5.41
CA PRO A 34 -2.16 -2.93 4.79
C PRO A 34 -1.50 -4.29 4.54
N THR A 35 -1.11 -5.01 5.61
CA THR A 35 -0.47 -6.32 5.57
C THR A 35 -1.30 -7.29 4.74
N ALA A 36 -2.63 -7.25 4.90
CA ALA A 36 -3.56 -8.08 4.14
C ALA A 36 -3.50 -7.82 2.63
N ALA A 37 -3.20 -6.61 2.16
CA ALA A 37 -3.10 -6.31 0.72
C ALA A 37 -1.72 -6.63 0.12
N PHE A 38 -0.69 -6.73 0.97
CA PHE A 38 0.66 -7.11 0.55
C PHE A 38 0.87 -8.63 0.57
N ASP A 39 0.14 -9.37 1.42
CA ASP A 39 0.24 -10.84 1.55
C ASP A 39 -0.67 -11.61 0.58
N THR A 40 -1.53 -10.94 -0.19
CA THR A 40 -2.40 -11.59 -1.19
C THR A 40 -1.63 -12.02 -2.42
N GLU A 41 -1.89 -13.21 -2.93
CA GLU A 41 -1.24 -13.73 -4.15
C GLU A 41 -1.94 -13.30 -5.44
N THR A 42 -3.16 -12.77 -5.37
CA THR A 42 -3.94 -12.35 -6.55
C THR A 42 -4.17 -10.83 -6.57
N THR A 43 -4.26 -10.25 -7.77
CA THR A 43 -4.51 -8.80 -7.95
C THR A 43 -5.93 -8.40 -7.55
N GLU A 44 -6.90 -9.29 -7.72
CA GLU A 44 -8.28 -9.04 -7.31
C GLU A 44 -8.39 -9.01 -5.78
N ASP A 45 -7.74 -9.94 -5.08
CA ASP A 45 -7.72 -9.95 -3.62
C ASP A 45 -6.95 -8.75 -3.06
N ALA A 46 -5.86 -8.33 -3.71
CA ALA A 46 -5.12 -7.13 -3.33
C ALA A 46 -5.97 -5.85 -3.52
N ALA A 47 -6.68 -5.73 -4.64
CA ALA A 47 -7.59 -4.61 -4.90
C ALA A 47 -8.76 -4.59 -3.90
N ASN A 48 -9.35 -5.75 -3.62
CA ASN A 48 -10.42 -5.89 -2.64
C ASN A 48 -9.93 -5.57 -1.22
N ALA A 49 -8.73 -5.99 -0.85
CA ALA A 49 -8.13 -5.72 0.46
C ALA A 49 -7.78 -4.23 0.65
N LEU A 50 -7.47 -3.50 -0.42
CA LEU A 50 -7.17 -2.06 -0.36
C LEU A 50 -8.43 -1.20 -0.39
N PHE A 51 -9.34 -1.47 -1.33
CA PHE A 51 -10.44 -0.56 -1.63
C PHE A 51 -11.78 -1.02 -1.05
N GLY A 52 -11.89 -2.29 -0.60
CA GLY A 52 -13.10 -2.84 0.01
C GLY A 52 -14.29 -2.98 -0.95
N GLU A 53 -14.12 -2.68 -2.24
CA GLU A 53 -15.17 -2.66 -3.25
C GLU A 53 -14.83 -3.58 -4.42
N SER A 54 -15.75 -4.50 -4.72
CA SER A 54 -15.68 -5.49 -5.81
C SER A 54 -16.12 -4.94 -7.18
N GLY A 55 -16.09 -3.61 -7.36
CA GLY A 55 -16.58 -2.90 -8.54
C GLY A 55 -15.47 -2.18 -9.28
N MET A 56 -14.52 -2.93 -9.84
CA MET A 56 -13.44 -2.38 -10.65
C MET A 56 -13.96 -2.01 -12.05
N ILE A 57 -13.99 -0.71 -12.35
CA ILE A 57 -14.42 -0.19 -13.66
C ILE A 57 -13.20 -0.01 -14.55
N GLU A 58 -13.14 -0.73 -15.68
CA GLU A 58 -12.07 -0.52 -16.64
C GLU A 58 -12.13 0.88 -17.26
N THR A 59 -10.98 1.55 -17.39
CA THR A 59 -10.91 2.89 -17.97
C THR A 59 -9.67 3.10 -18.83
N ASP A 60 -9.83 3.82 -19.94
CA ASP A 60 -8.73 4.27 -20.81
C ASP A 60 -8.12 5.60 -20.35
N ALA A 61 -8.63 6.20 -19.28
CA ALA A 61 -8.14 7.49 -18.75
C ALA A 61 -6.79 7.37 -18.04
N ILE A 62 -6.28 6.15 -17.83
CA ILE A 62 -5.00 5.87 -17.18
C ILE A 62 -3.98 5.48 -18.25
N THR A 63 -2.89 6.25 -18.32
CA THR A 63 -1.82 6.02 -19.29
C THR A 63 -0.53 5.61 -18.60
N PHE A 64 0.14 4.60 -19.17
CA PHE A 64 1.39 4.06 -18.66
C PHE A 64 2.54 4.43 -19.58
N LYS A 65 3.59 5.02 -19.01
CA LYS A 65 4.88 5.21 -19.66
C LYS A 65 5.91 4.35 -18.94
N ALA A 66 6.13 3.18 -19.50
CA ALA A 66 7.14 2.22 -19.08
C ALA A 66 7.89 1.69 -20.32
N PRO A 67 9.15 1.26 -20.17
CA PRO A 67 9.88 0.64 -21.27
C PRO A 67 9.26 -0.71 -21.63
N ASP A 68 9.28 -1.09 -22.92
CA ASP A 68 8.80 -2.41 -23.38
C ASP A 68 9.71 -3.56 -22.88
N ILE A 69 10.99 -3.26 -22.64
CA ILE A 69 12.00 -4.20 -22.17
C ILE A 69 12.71 -3.59 -20.95
N ALA A 70 12.65 -4.30 -19.83
CA ALA A 70 13.38 -3.99 -18.61
C ALA A 70 14.67 -4.82 -18.55
N GLU A 71 15.82 -4.18 -18.81
CA GLU A 71 17.15 -4.81 -18.70
C GLU A 71 17.51 -5.13 -17.24
N ASN A 72 17.03 -4.31 -16.31
CA ASN A 72 17.26 -4.47 -14.89
C ASN A 72 15.95 -4.50 -14.12
N GLY A 73 15.48 -5.71 -13.78
CA GLY A 73 14.27 -5.91 -12.99
C GLY A 73 14.32 -5.32 -11.57
N ARG A 74 15.51 -4.94 -11.06
CA ARG A 74 15.64 -4.27 -9.75
C ARG A 74 15.11 -2.83 -9.77
N VAL A 75 15.19 -2.16 -10.93
CA VAL A 75 14.89 -0.74 -11.06
C VAL A 75 14.23 -0.49 -12.42
N VAL A 76 12.92 -0.63 -12.46
CA VAL A 76 12.12 -0.32 -13.66
C VAL A 76 11.43 1.02 -13.46
N PRO A 77 11.74 2.05 -14.27
CA PRO A 77 11.04 3.33 -14.20
C PRO A 77 9.64 3.19 -14.81
N VAL A 78 8.64 3.55 -14.03
CA VAL A 78 7.23 3.56 -14.44
C VAL A 78 6.65 4.93 -14.14
N ASN A 79 6.00 5.53 -15.13
CA ASN A 79 5.19 6.72 -14.92
C ASN A 79 3.74 6.41 -15.26
N ILE A 80 2.86 6.71 -14.33
CA ILE A 80 1.40 6.57 -14.47
C ILE A 80 0.84 7.98 -14.54
N ASN A 81 0.02 8.25 -15.54
CA ASN A 81 -0.70 9.51 -15.65
C ASN A 81 -2.19 9.24 -15.74
N VAL A 82 -2.94 9.81 -14.80
CA VAL A 82 -4.37 9.55 -14.60
C VAL A 82 -5.14 10.81 -14.95
N GLY A 83 -5.88 10.77 -16.05
CA GLY A 83 -6.76 11.85 -16.52
C GLY A 83 -8.14 11.85 -15.86
N LEU A 84 -8.20 11.60 -14.55
CA LEU A 84 -9.43 11.61 -13.76
C LEU A 84 -9.42 12.80 -12.78
N ASN A 85 -10.62 13.17 -12.32
CA ASN A 85 -10.82 14.19 -11.29
C ASN A 85 -11.05 13.52 -9.94
N ASN A 86 -10.81 14.26 -8.85
CA ASN A 86 -11.03 13.79 -7.47
C ASN A 86 -10.38 12.44 -7.15
N ILE A 87 -9.11 12.30 -7.51
CA ILE A 87 -8.33 11.09 -7.23
C ILE A 87 -7.98 11.09 -5.74
N GLU A 88 -8.45 10.05 -5.04
CA GLU A 88 -8.22 9.80 -3.61
C GLU A 88 -7.01 8.90 -3.41
N GLU A 89 -6.85 7.86 -4.22
CA GLU A 89 -5.81 6.86 -4.01
C GLU A 89 -5.44 6.16 -5.32
N ILE A 90 -4.15 5.87 -5.50
CA ILE A 90 -3.61 5.16 -6.66
C ILE A 90 -2.78 3.98 -6.15
N ALA A 91 -3.18 2.77 -6.49
CA ALA A 91 -2.43 1.55 -6.27
C ALA A 91 -1.81 1.06 -7.57
N LEU A 92 -0.54 0.64 -7.51
CA LEU A 92 0.18 0.01 -8.60
C LEU A 92 0.46 -1.44 -8.24
N MET A 93 0.11 -2.33 -9.15
CA MET A 93 0.21 -3.78 -8.99
C MET A 93 0.95 -4.44 -10.14
N VAL A 94 1.65 -5.53 -9.82
CA VAL A 94 2.38 -6.40 -10.75
C VAL A 94 1.97 -7.85 -10.46
N PRO A 95 1.07 -8.45 -11.24
CA PRO A 95 0.49 -9.76 -10.94
C PRO A 95 1.52 -10.89 -10.75
N GLU A 96 2.61 -10.87 -11.50
CA GLU A 96 3.62 -11.96 -11.48
C GLU A 96 4.69 -11.80 -10.39
N ASN A 97 4.60 -10.75 -9.57
CA ASN A 97 5.46 -10.58 -8.42
C ASN A 97 4.93 -11.39 -7.21
N PRO A 98 5.82 -11.87 -6.31
CA PRO A 98 5.38 -12.56 -5.09
C PRO A 98 4.45 -11.74 -4.21
N ALA A 99 4.65 -10.41 -4.18
CA ALA A 99 3.69 -9.45 -3.66
C ALA A 99 3.15 -8.64 -4.85
N PRO A 100 1.86 -8.80 -5.21
CA PRO A 100 1.30 -8.14 -6.37
C PRO A 100 1.16 -6.64 -6.13
N LEU A 101 0.91 -6.19 -4.89
CA LEU A 101 0.90 -4.78 -4.55
C LEU A 101 2.32 -4.23 -4.45
N VAL A 102 2.63 -3.23 -5.28
CA VAL A 102 3.97 -2.61 -5.33
C VAL A 102 4.01 -1.31 -4.56
N SER A 103 3.02 -0.45 -4.78
CA SER A 103 2.97 0.87 -4.13
C SER A 103 1.56 1.42 -4.12
N THR A 104 1.23 2.13 -3.05
CA THR A 104 -0.02 2.86 -2.91
C THR A 104 0.28 4.32 -2.63
N PHE A 105 -0.42 5.20 -3.34
CA PHE A 105 -0.27 6.65 -3.23
C PHE A 105 -1.60 7.23 -2.80
N VAL A 106 -1.67 7.71 -1.56
CA VAL A 106 -2.83 8.43 -1.04
C VAL A 106 -2.73 9.89 -1.48
N MET A 107 -3.77 10.37 -2.15
CA MET A 107 -3.87 11.72 -2.71
C MET A 107 -5.00 12.49 -2.03
N SER A 108 -4.81 13.79 -1.83
CA SER A 108 -5.83 14.66 -1.23
C SER A 108 -6.74 15.26 -2.29
N ASN A 109 -7.54 14.42 -2.97
CA ASN A 109 -8.52 14.81 -3.99
C ASN A 109 -7.93 15.70 -5.09
N GLN A 110 -6.90 15.19 -5.76
CA GLN A 110 -6.21 15.89 -6.83
C GLN A 110 -6.87 15.58 -8.19
N SER A 111 -6.82 16.51 -9.12
CA SER A 111 -7.21 16.31 -10.52
C SER A 111 -5.95 16.21 -11.39
N ASN A 112 -5.92 15.27 -12.35
CA ASN A 112 -4.78 15.04 -13.26
C ASN A 112 -3.46 14.77 -12.52
N VAL A 113 -3.31 13.55 -12.02
CA VAL A 113 -2.14 13.15 -11.24
C VAL A 113 -1.19 12.35 -12.11
N ALA A 114 0.09 12.74 -12.07
CA ALA A 114 1.19 11.98 -12.65
C ALA A 114 2.10 11.47 -11.53
N VAL A 115 2.29 10.15 -11.45
CA VAL A 115 3.17 9.50 -10.47
C VAL A 115 4.28 8.77 -11.21
N GLY A 116 5.52 9.18 -10.96
CA GLY A 116 6.72 8.50 -11.43
C GLY A 116 7.38 7.74 -10.28
N THR A 117 7.51 6.43 -10.41
CA THR A 117 8.20 5.59 -9.42
C THR A 117 9.12 4.58 -10.10
N ARG A 118 10.07 4.06 -9.32
CA ARG A 118 10.96 2.98 -9.75
C ARG A 118 10.57 1.73 -8.98
N ILE A 119 10.12 0.72 -9.70
CA ILE A 119 9.60 -0.52 -9.11
C ILE A 119 10.51 -1.69 -9.39
N LYS A 120 10.40 -2.72 -8.54
CA LYS A 120 11.05 -4.02 -8.73
C LYS A 120 10.07 -4.95 -9.46
N MET A 121 10.54 -5.57 -10.53
CA MET A 121 9.79 -6.60 -11.26
C MET A 121 10.63 -7.86 -11.33
N GLY A 122 10.09 -8.96 -10.80
CA GLY A 122 10.78 -10.25 -10.77
C GLY A 122 10.68 -11.02 -12.08
N LYS A 123 9.59 -10.82 -12.83
CA LYS A 123 9.28 -11.53 -14.07
C LYS A 123 8.63 -10.58 -15.07
N THR A 124 8.57 -11.02 -16.32
CA THR A 124 7.75 -10.39 -17.36
C THR A 124 6.29 -10.37 -16.91
N SER A 125 5.69 -9.19 -16.89
CA SER A 125 4.32 -9.01 -16.40
C SER A 125 3.73 -7.71 -16.95
N PRO A 126 2.39 -7.62 -17.12
CA PRO A 126 1.73 -6.34 -17.28
C PRO A 126 1.71 -5.57 -15.95
N LEU A 127 1.62 -4.24 -16.03
CA LEU A 127 1.32 -3.40 -14.86
C LEU A 127 -0.18 -3.21 -14.77
N VAL A 128 -0.71 -3.28 -13.56
CA VAL A 128 -2.12 -2.97 -13.29
C VAL A 128 -2.15 -1.76 -12.36
N ALA A 129 -2.80 -0.68 -12.77
CA ALA A 129 -3.09 0.44 -11.88
C ALA A 129 -4.55 0.40 -11.47
N VAL A 130 -4.79 0.59 -10.19
CA VAL A 130 -6.13 0.75 -9.62
C VAL A 130 -6.21 2.12 -8.98
N VAL A 131 -7.22 2.87 -9.34
CA VAL A 131 -7.39 4.27 -8.92
C VAL A 131 -8.75 4.42 -8.28
N LYS A 132 -8.79 4.94 -7.06
CA LYS A 132 -10.04 5.37 -6.42
C LYS A 132 -10.26 6.85 -6.70
N ALA A 133 -11.40 7.17 -7.33
CA ALA A 133 -11.81 8.53 -7.63
C ALA A 133 -13.33 8.67 -7.49
N ASP A 134 -13.79 9.77 -6.89
CA ASP A 134 -15.23 10.03 -6.64
C ASP A 134 -15.96 8.85 -5.96
N GLY A 135 -15.29 8.14 -5.04
CA GLY A 135 -15.83 6.94 -4.40
C GLY A 135 -16.05 5.74 -5.33
N LYS A 136 -15.43 5.71 -6.51
CA LYS A 136 -15.43 4.57 -7.44
C LYS A 136 -14.02 4.06 -7.67
N VAL A 137 -13.90 2.75 -7.89
CA VAL A 137 -12.64 2.09 -8.19
C VAL A 137 -12.51 1.88 -9.70
N TYR A 138 -11.48 2.47 -10.29
CA TYR A 138 -11.13 2.36 -11.69
C TYR A 138 -9.89 1.48 -11.86
N THR A 139 -9.81 0.71 -12.94
CA THR A 139 -8.67 -0.16 -13.22
C THR A 139 -8.20 0.02 -14.66
N ALA A 140 -6.89 -0.04 -14.85
CA ALA A 140 -6.29 -0.12 -16.18
C ALA A 140 -5.07 -1.02 -16.15
N SER A 141 -4.88 -1.76 -17.24
CA SER A 141 -3.74 -2.65 -17.45
C SER A 141 -2.84 -2.08 -18.54
N SER A 142 -1.53 -2.12 -18.32
CA SER A 142 -0.54 -1.74 -19.30
C SER A 142 -0.23 -2.89 -20.26
N LYS A 143 0.49 -2.56 -21.34
CA LYS A 143 1.20 -3.55 -22.14
C LYS A 143 2.20 -4.33 -21.28
N GLU A 144 2.40 -5.60 -21.63
CA GLU A 144 3.34 -6.52 -20.98
C GLU A 144 4.79 -6.00 -21.11
N ILE A 145 5.47 -5.84 -19.98
CA ILE A 145 6.87 -5.41 -19.93
C ILE A 145 7.75 -6.64 -19.79
N LYS A 146 8.64 -6.85 -20.75
CA LYS A 146 9.54 -8.01 -20.75
C LYS A 146 10.74 -7.75 -19.87
N VAL A 147 10.93 -8.57 -18.83
CA VAL A 147 12.13 -8.52 -18.00
C VAL A 147 13.12 -9.52 -18.57
N THR A 148 14.25 -9.04 -19.09
CA THR A 148 15.33 -9.93 -19.52
C THR A 148 16.15 -10.37 -18.30
N ILE A 149 16.77 -11.56 -18.38
CA ILE A 149 17.48 -12.23 -17.29
C ILE A 149 18.72 -11.40 -16.92
N GLY A 150 18.50 -10.38 -16.11
CA GLY A 150 19.51 -9.50 -15.51
C GLY A 150 19.14 -9.08 -14.09
N GLY A 151 18.05 -9.65 -13.53
CA GLY A 151 17.43 -9.20 -12.29
C GLY A 151 17.59 -10.12 -11.07
N CYS A 152 18.49 -11.10 -11.09
CA CYS A 152 18.92 -11.85 -9.89
C CYS A 152 20.36 -12.37 -10.07
N GLY A 153 21.26 -11.49 -10.51
CA GLY A 153 22.71 -11.72 -10.44
C GLY A 153 23.25 -10.71 -9.45
N GLY A 154 23.98 -11.19 -8.43
CA GLY A 154 24.61 -10.35 -7.40
C GLY A 154 25.55 -9.30 -7.97
#